data_AF-A0A2G4F9R0-F1
#
_entry.id   AF-A0A2G4F9R0-F1
#
_cell.length_a   1.000
_cell.length_b   1.000
_cell.length_c   1.000
_cell.angle_alpha   90.00
_cell.angle_beta   90.00
_cell.angle_gamma   90.00
#
_symmetry.space_group_name_H-M   'P 1'
#
loop_
_entity.id
_entity.type
_entity.pdbx_description
1 polymer ?
#
loop_
_entity_poly.entity_id
_entity_poly.type
_entity_poly.pdbx_seq_one_letter_code
_entity_poly.pdbx_strand_id
1 'polypeptide(L)'
;MRRLLKLLGWLTVGICACLVALLVVYGLSDRPGKIAIEHHVLNVIDGVREDGMTPDKVVGTLDQFADQTEVVKGDVVLAPEPDKDATAPYGEPADQRGLKHFVNKGYSVGYDDSLPSPRWSSYRVFPYKDVHLERPSTFKSDVRTTARVTTTEFVRSGYDRGHLSPNYAISVCYGEEAQKETFLLSNIVPQVHALNAGLWKDLEQRIVRRYVERYGTVWVQVGPVFTEPAAKKVGRIPVPDAFWMVVSEYEETTRGLRAIAYLIPHEETWRDRELTRYVVSIRKVETLTGLDFFPKLPKATQDRLESTPAPRAW
;
A
#
# COMPACT_ATOMS: atom_id res chain seq x y z
N MET A 1 -12.90 -45.39 23.52
CA MET A 1 -13.82 -44.25 23.77
C MET A 1 -13.51 -43.46 25.06
N ARG A 2 -13.61 -44.05 26.27
CA ARG A 2 -13.35 -43.34 27.55
C ARG A 2 -11.96 -42.70 27.70
N ARG A 3 -10.89 -43.38 27.25
CA ARG A 3 -9.52 -42.82 27.28
C ARG A 3 -9.35 -41.63 26.32
N LEU A 4 -9.97 -41.71 25.15
CA LEU A 4 -9.96 -40.64 24.13
C LEU A 4 -10.69 -39.39 24.64
N LEU A 5 -11.86 -39.56 25.25
CA LEU A 5 -12.64 -38.46 25.86
C LEU A 5 -11.89 -37.78 27.02
N LYS A 6 -11.17 -38.55 27.84
CA LYS A 6 -10.31 -37.97 28.90
C LYS A 6 -9.15 -37.19 28.29
N LEU A 7 -8.51 -37.72 27.25
CA LEU A 7 -7.42 -37.03 26.54
C LEU A 7 -7.90 -35.72 25.91
N LEU A 8 -9.05 -35.74 25.23
CA LEU A 8 -9.71 -34.54 24.71
C LEU A 8 -10.04 -33.54 25.82
N GLY A 9 -10.58 -34.00 26.95
CA GLY A 9 -10.87 -33.13 28.10
C GLY A 9 -9.64 -32.44 28.67
N TRP A 10 -8.53 -33.17 28.84
CA TRP A 10 -7.25 -32.58 29.29
C TRP A 10 -6.65 -31.63 28.26
N LEU A 11 -6.80 -31.92 26.96
CA LEU A 11 -6.38 -31.03 25.88
C LEU A 11 -7.14 -29.71 25.93
N THR A 12 -8.47 -29.75 26.09
CA THR A 12 -9.32 -28.56 26.21
C THR A 12 -8.95 -27.72 27.44
N VAL A 13 -8.75 -28.35 28.60
CA VAL A 13 -8.32 -27.64 29.83
C VAL A 13 -6.95 -26.99 29.62
N GLY A 14 -6.01 -27.68 28.97
CA GLY A 14 -4.70 -27.13 28.63
C GLY A 14 -4.79 -25.91 27.73
N ILE A 15 -5.61 -25.97 26.66
CA ILE A 15 -5.83 -24.83 25.75
C ILE A 15 -6.45 -23.64 26.50
N CYS A 16 -7.47 -23.88 27.34
CA CYS A 16 -8.09 -22.82 28.14
C CYS A 16 -7.09 -22.18 29.12
N ALA A 17 -6.25 -22.97 29.79
CA ALA A 17 -5.23 -22.46 30.69
C ALA A 17 -4.19 -21.61 29.95
N CYS A 18 -3.76 -22.03 28.77
CA CYS A 18 -2.86 -21.24 27.92
C CYS A 18 -3.50 -19.92 27.47
N LEU A 19 -4.78 -19.92 27.08
CA LEU A 19 -5.51 -18.71 26.71
C LEU A 19 -5.64 -17.73 27.88
N VAL A 20 -5.97 -18.23 29.08
CA VAL A 20 -6.04 -17.38 30.28
C VAL A 20 -4.66 -16.80 30.61
N ALA A 21 -3.60 -17.62 30.56
CA ALA A 21 -2.24 -17.13 30.78
C ALA A 21 -1.84 -16.05 29.76
N LEU A 22 -2.16 -16.25 28.48
CA LEU A 22 -1.92 -15.27 27.42
C LEU A 22 -2.66 -13.95 27.69
N LEU A 23 -3.93 -14.02 28.10
CA LEU A 23 -4.74 -12.83 28.44
C LEU A 23 -4.21 -12.09 29.66
N VAL A 24 -3.74 -12.81 30.69
CA VAL A 24 -3.10 -12.21 31.88
C VAL A 24 -1.80 -11.51 31.50
N VAL A 25 -0.93 -12.18 30.74
CA VAL A 25 0.33 -11.58 30.27
C VAL A 25 0.06 -10.36 29.40
N TYR A 26 -0.92 -10.43 28.50
CA TYR A 26 -1.33 -9.31 27.66
C TYR A 26 -1.85 -8.12 28.48
N GLY A 27 -2.72 -8.38 29.47
CA GLY A 27 -3.27 -7.34 30.34
C GLY A 27 -2.23 -6.62 31.20
N LEU A 28 -1.14 -7.32 31.55
CA LEU A 28 -0.03 -6.79 32.35
C LEU A 28 1.11 -6.18 31.51
N SER A 29 1.10 -6.36 30.19
CA SER A 29 2.16 -5.88 29.30
C SER A 29 2.03 -4.39 29.01
N ASP A 30 3.18 -3.72 28.85
CA ASP A 30 3.25 -2.38 28.27
C ASP A 30 2.97 -2.43 26.76
N ARG A 31 2.90 -1.27 26.09
CA ARG A 31 2.57 -1.20 24.66
C ARG A 31 3.50 -2.07 23.79
N PRO A 32 4.84 -2.02 23.93
CA PRO A 32 5.73 -2.92 23.20
C PRO A 32 5.45 -4.41 23.47
N GLY A 33 5.20 -4.80 24.72
CA GLY A 33 4.86 -6.18 25.08
C GLY A 33 3.54 -6.64 24.46
N LYS A 34 2.50 -5.79 24.48
CA LYS A 34 1.21 -6.06 23.81
C LYS A 34 1.39 -6.25 22.31
N ILE A 35 2.17 -5.38 21.67
CA ILE A 35 2.50 -5.46 20.24
C ILE A 35 3.18 -6.79 19.91
N ALA A 36 4.17 -7.21 20.71
CA ALA A 36 4.87 -8.48 20.48
C ALA A 36 3.95 -9.70 20.58
N ILE A 37 3.04 -9.71 21.56
CA ILE A 37 2.06 -10.80 21.75
C ILE A 37 1.08 -10.84 20.58
N GLU A 38 0.52 -9.68 20.20
CA GLU A 38 -0.39 -9.58 19.06
C GLU A 38 0.27 -9.99 17.76
N HIS A 39 1.55 -9.66 17.52
CA HIS A 39 2.29 -10.16 16.35
C HIS A 39 2.31 -11.68 16.27
N HIS A 40 2.57 -12.37 17.38
CA HIS A 40 2.55 -13.83 17.41
C HIS A 40 1.16 -14.40 17.15
N VAL A 41 0.12 -13.80 17.76
CA VAL A 41 -1.27 -14.23 17.53
C VAL A 41 -1.67 -14.01 16.07
N LEU A 42 -1.33 -12.86 15.50
CA LEU A 42 -1.65 -12.51 14.12
C LEU A 42 -0.90 -13.37 13.10
N ASN A 43 0.35 -13.77 13.37
CA ASN A 43 1.06 -14.71 12.49
C ASN A 43 0.35 -16.06 12.39
N VAL A 44 -0.20 -16.55 13.51
CA VAL A 44 -1.01 -17.78 13.52
C VAL A 44 -2.31 -17.58 12.76
N ILE A 45 -2.98 -16.44 12.95
CA ILE A 45 -4.22 -16.09 12.27
C ILE A 45 -4.03 -15.98 10.75
N ASP A 46 -2.97 -15.30 10.29
CA ASP A 46 -2.68 -15.14 8.86
C ASP A 46 -2.43 -16.49 8.17
N GLY A 47 -1.77 -17.42 8.87
CA GLY A 47 -1.59 -18.79 8.41
C GLY A 47 -2.91 -19.52 8.14
N VAL A 48 -3.96 -19.22 8.92
CA VAL A 48 -5.30 -19.77 8.72
C VAL A 48 -6.06 -18.99 7.64
N ARG A 49 -6.04 -17.64 7.69
CA ARG A 49 -6.78 -16.80 6.74
C ARG A 49 -6.35 -17.00 5.29
N GLU A 50 -5.06 -17.20 5.07
CA GLU A 50 -4.48 -17.22 3.72
C GLU A 50 -4.28 -18.63 3.17
N ASP A 51 -4.74 -19.67 3.86
CA ASP A 51 -4.58 -21.06 3.41
C ASP A 51 -5.36 -21.40 2.13
N GLY A 52 -6.29 -20.54 1.73
CA GLY A 52 -7.15 -20.71 0.56
C GLY A 52 -8.25 -21.76 0.72
N MET A 53 -8.37 -22.35 1.91
CA MET A 53 -9.34 -23.40 2.26
C MET A 53 -10.31 -22.95 3.36
N THR A 54 -9.96 -21.89 4.10
CA THR A 54 -10.77 -21.31 5.17
C THR A 54 -11.99 -20.59 4.61
N PRO A 55 -13.22 -20.88 5.09
CA PRO A 55 -14.44 -20.22 4.60
C PRO A 55 -14.43 -18.71 4.82
N ASP A 56 -14.96 -17.93 3.86
CA ASP A 56 -14.97 -16.46 3.87
C ASP A 56 -15.54 -15.86 5.17
N LYS A 57 -16.57 -16.48 5.76
CA LYS A 57 -17.15 -16.03 7.05
C LYS A 57 -16.14 -16.13 8.20
N VAL A 58 -15.32 -17.17 8.19
CA VAL A 58 -14.27 -17.38 9.20
C VAL A 58 -13.14 -16.39 8.96
N VAL A 59 -12.73 -16.18 7.71
CA VAL A 59 -11.74 -15.14 7.33
C VAL A 59 -12.20 -13.76 7.82
N GLY A 60 -13.44 -13.36 7.51
CA GLY A 60 -13.99 -12.07 7.94
C GLY A 60 -14.13 -11.92 9.46
N THR A 61 -14.42 -12.99 10.20
CA THR A 61 -14.45 -12.96 11.67
C THR A 61 -13.04 -12.79 12.23
N LEU A 62 -12.07 -13.51 11.66
CA LEU A 62 -10.68 -13.36 12.04
C LEU A 62 -10.23 -11.93 11.73
N ASP A 63 -10.54 -11.39 10.54
CA ASP A 63 -10.24 -10.01 10.12
C ASP A 63 -10.69 -9.04 11.21
N GLN A 64 -11.99 -9.03 11.56
CA GLN A 64 -12.54 -8.18 12.63
C GLN A 64 -11.77 -8.26 13.96
N PHE A 65 -11.27 -9.44 14.34
CA PHE A 65 -10.43 -9.57 15.54
C PHE A 65 -9.07 -8.86 15.36
N ALA A 66 -8.41 -9.03 14.22
CA ALA A 66 -7.15 -8.33 13.97
C ALA A 66 -7.33 -6.82 13.91
N ASP A 67 -8.42 -6.29 13.35
CA ASP A 67 -8.74 -4.85 13.32
C ASP A 67 -8.73 -4.21 14.70
N GLN A 68 -9.04 -4.99 15.72
CA GLN A 68 -9.14 -4.49 17.08
C GLN A 68 -7.80 -4.45 17.81
N THR A 69 -6.79 -5.16 17.31
CA THR A 69 -5.44 -5.26 17.90
C THR A 69 -4.68 -3.95 17.77
N GLU A 70 -3.89 -3.61 18.78
CA GLU A 70 -3.01 -2.42 18.76
C GLU A 70 -2.00 -2.48 17.61
N VAL A 71 -1.55 -3.67 17.24
CA VAL A 71 -0.63 -3.93 16.12
C VAL A 71 -1.22 -3.55 14.76
N VAL A 72 -2.53 -3.72 14.56
CA VAL A 72 -3.13 -3.39 13.25
C VAL A 72 -3.78 -2.02 13.23
N LYS A 73 -4.23 -1.51 14.39
CA LYS A 73 -4.61 -0.10 14.53
C LYS A 73 -3.44 0.84 14.28
N GLY A 74 -2.25 0.47 14.75
CA GLY A 74 -1.05 1.32 14.66
C GLY A 74 -1.23 2.64 15.41
N ASP A 75 -0.40 3.63 15.08
CA ASP A 75 -0.52 4.99 15.61
C ASP A 75 -1.63 5.75 14.87
N VAL A 76 -2.85 5.70 15.40
CA VAL A 76 -3.95 6.55 14.94
C VAL A 76 -3.72 7.98 15.45
N VAL A 77 -3.65 8.93 14.53
CA VAL A 77 -3.43 10.34 14.84
C VAL A 77 -4.71 11.13 14.59
N LEU A 78 -5.07 12.02 15.52
CA LEU A 78 -6.18 12.93 15.30
C LEU A 78 -5.86 13.88 14.15
N ALA A 79 -6.76 13.93 13.17
CA ALA A 79 -6.63 14.77 11.99
C ALA A 79 -7.95 15.50 11.70
N PRO A 80 -7.91 16.67 11.03
CA PRO A 80 -9.12 17.27 10.48
C PRO A 80 -9.74 16.37 9.42
N GLU A 81 -11.01 16.60 9.09
CA GLU A 81 -11.67 15.88 8.01
C GLU A 81 -10.91 16.09 6.68
N PRO A 82 -10.56 15.03 5.94
CA PRO A 82 -9.82 15.14 4.69
C PRO A 82 -10.71 15.67 3.57
N ASP A 83 -10.07 16.09 2.48
CA ASP A 83 -10.77 16.22 1.20
C ASP A 83 -11.09 14.82 0.66
N LYS A 84 -12.34 14.40 0.80
CA LYS A 84 -12.77 13.02 0.51
C LYS A 84 -12.69 12.67 -0.98
N ASP A 85 -12.75 13.66 -1.84
CA ASP A 85 -12.79 13.46 -3.30
C ASP A 85 -11.43 13.64 -3.95
N ALA A 86 -10.45 14.23 -3.24
CA ALA A 86 -9.08 14.37 -3.70
C ALA A 86 -8.36 13.02 -3.86
N THR A 87 -7.38 13.00 -4.76
CA THR A 87 -6.45 11.88 -4.97
C THR A 87 -5.48 11.69 -3.80
N ALA A 88 -5.22 12.75 -3.03
CA ALA A 88 -4.51 12.71 -1.75
C ALA A 88 -5.27 13.50 -0.67
N PRO A 89 -5.53 12.91 0.52
CA PRO A 89 -6.53 13.40 1.47
C PRO A 89 -6.14 14.73 2.14
N TYR A 90 -4.84 15.00 2.23
CA TYR A 90 -4.28 16.22 2.82
C TYR A 90 -3.29 16.90 1.86
N GLY A 91 -3.61 16.87 0.57
CA GLY A 91 -2.78 17.45 -0.49
C GLY A 91 -1.79 16.46 -1.10
N GLU A 92 -1.43 16.73 -2.35
CA GLU A 92 -0.45 15.94 -3.10
C GLU A 92 0.94 16.03 -2.47
N PRO A 93 1.82 15.01 -2.65
CA PRO A 93 3.19 15.06 -2.18
C PRO A 93 3.88 16.34 -2.67
N ALA A 94 4.30 17.18 -1.73
CA ALA A 94 5.02 18.41 -2.05
C ALA A 94 6.49 18.11 -2.36
N ASP A 95 7.13 18.94 -3.17
CA ASP A 95 8.51 18.77 -3.58
C ASP A 95 9.23 20.12 -3.74
N GLN A 96 10.56 20.09 -3.71
CA GLN A 96 11.42 21.25 -3.97
C GLN A 96 12.04 21.22 -5.37
N ARG A 97 11.67 20.24 -6.20
CA ARG A 97 12.24 19.98 -7.54
C ARG A 97 11.46 20.68 -8.65
N GLY A 98 10.26 21.18 -8.36
CA GLY A 98 9.38 21.80 -9.35
C GLY A 98 8.74 20.77 -10.26
N LEU A 99 8.29 19.63 -9.71
CA LEU A 99 7.63 18.59 -10.50
C LEU A 99 6.39 19.15 -11.20
N LYS A 100 6.15 18.71 -12.43
CA LYS A 100 4.90 19.02 -13.13
C LYS A 100 3.77 18.19 -12.55
N HIS A 101 2.70 18.86 -12.14
CA HIS A 101 1.50 18.21 -11.66
C HIS A 101 0.52 17.95 -12.82
N PHE A 102 0.30 16.68 -13.13
CA PHE A 102 -0.69 16.25 -14.11
C PHE A 102 -1.91 15.64 -13.41
N VAL A 103 -3.07 16.27 -13.61
CA VAL A 103 -4.36 15.78 -13.09
C VAL A 103 -5.05 14.94 -14.17
N ASN A 104 -5.44 13.72 -13.82
CA ASN A 104 -6.25 12.81 -14.64
C ASN A 104 -7.58 12.53 -13.91
N LYS A 105 -8.52 11.82 -14.55
CA LYS A 105 -9.88 11.63 -14.00
C LYS A 105 -9.93 10.82 -12.71
N GLY A 106 -8.99 9.90 -12.51
CA GLY A 106 -8.96 9.03 -11.32
C GLY A 106 -7.68 9.11 -10.49
N TYR A 107 -6.69 9.86 -10.97
CA TYR A 107 -5.37 9.90 -10.34
C TYR A 107 -4.58 11.15 -10.74
N SER A 108 -3.61 11.53 -9.91
CA SER A 108 -2.68 12.61 -10.17
C SER A 108 -1.24 12.08 -10.29
N VAL A 109 -0.37 12.83 -10.97
CA VAL A 109 1.04 12.49 -11.17
C VAL A 109 1.92 13.71 -10.96
N GLY A 110 3.00 13.54 -10.19
CA GLY A 110 4.13 14.45 -10.15
C GLY A 110 5.22 13.95 -11.10
N TYR A 111 5.44 14.67 -12.20
CA TYR A 111 6.35 14.27 -13.27
C TYR A 111 7.61 15.14 -13.32
N ASP A 112 8.77 14.50 -13.46
CA ASP A 112 10.05 15.18 -13.63
C ASP A 112 10.41 15.19 -15.13
N ASP A 113 10.43 16.37 -15.76
CA ASP A 113 10.85 16.46 -17.16
C ASP A 113 12.37 16.40 -17.35
N SER A 114 13.15 16.72 -16.31
CA SER A 114 14.62 16.63 -16.34
C SER A 114 15.11 15.19 -16.21
N LEU A 115 14.32 14.36 -15.51
CA LEU A 115 14.48 12.92 -15.41
C LEU A 115 13.20 12.25 -15.89
N PRO A 116 13.09 11.83 -17.17
CA PRO A 116 11.82 11.63 -17.89
C PRO A 116 10.97 10.46 -17.34
N SER A 117 10.37 10.67 -16.17
CA SER A 117 9.71 9.67 -15.35
C SER A 117 8.83 10.34 -14.27
N PRO A 118 7.70 9.72 -13.88
CA PRO A 118 6.99 10.16 -12.67
C PRO A 118 7.83 9.94 -11.41
N ARG A 119 7.73 10.86 -10.46
CA ARG A 119 8.29 10.73 -9.11
C ARG A 119 7.26 10.26 -8.10
N TRP A 120 5.99 10.55 -8.36
CA TRP A 120 4.86 10.03 -7.59
C TRP A 120 3.59 10.00 -8.44
N SER A 121 2.65 9.17 -8.01
CA SER A 121 1.26 9.21 -8.41
C SER A 121 0.38 9.06 -7.17
N SER A 122 -0.82 9.62 -7.21
CA SER A 122 -1.79 9.52 -6.12
C SER A 122 -3.18 9.19 -6.66
N TYR A 123 -3.92 8.38 -5.93
CA TYR A 123 -5.29 8.01 -6.26
C TYR A 123 -6.03 7.57 -5.00
N ARG A 124 -7.36 7.51 -5.10
CA ARG A 124 -8.20 6.96 -4.04
C ARG A 124 -8.92 5.71 -4.54
N VAL A 125 -9.16 4.77 -3.63
CA VAL A 125 -9.97 3.59 -3.87
C VAL A 125 -11.11 3.61 -2.85
N PHE A 126 -12.33 3.43 -3.33
CA PHE A 126 -13.55 3.48 -2.52
C PHE A 126 -14.44 2.29 -2.86
N PRO A 127 -15.45 1.97 -2.03
CA PRO A 127 -16.34 0.85 -2.29
C PRO A 127 -16.96 0.95 -3.69
N TYR A 128 -16.78 -0.10 -4.47
CA TYR A 128 -17.15 -0.14 -5.88
C TYR A 128 -18.01 -1.37 -6.17
N LYS A 129 -18.69 -1.36 -7.32
CA LYS A 129 -19.32 -2.56 -7.88
C LYS A 129 -18.35 -3.18 -8.86
N ASP A 130 -18.06 -4.48 -8.72
CA ASP A 130 -17.10 -5.15 -9.58
C ASP A 130 -17.63 -5.22 -11.02
N VAL A 131 -17.22 -4.24 -11.83
CA VAL A 131 -17.55 -4.12 -13.25
C VAL A 131 -16.31 -4.50 -14.03
N HIS A 132 -16.45 -5.52 -14.89
CA HIS A 132 -15.36 -5.95 -15.74
C HIS A 132 -15.25 -5.06 -16.98
N LEU A 133 -14.24 -4.18 -16.99
CA LEU A 133 -13.88 -3.36 -18.15
C LEU A 133 -12.71 -3.99 -18.90
N GLU A 134 -12.76 -3.94 -20.24
CA GLU A 134 -11.67 -4.46 -21.07
C GLU A 134 -10.41 -3.62 -20.85
N ARG A 135 -9.30 -4.30 -20.54
CA ARG A 135 -8.01 -3.64 -20.32
C ARG A 135 -7.49 -3.05 -21.64
N PRO A 136 -7.13 -1.75 -21.68
CA PRO A 136 -6.48 -1.16 -22.85
C PRO A 136 -5.22 -1.92 -23.27
N SER A 137 -5.00 -2.01 -24.59
CA SER A 137 -3.87 -2.75 -25.17
C SER A 137 -2.66 -1.87 -25.50
N THR A 138 -2.84 -0.55 -25.54
CA THR A 138 -1.86 0.38 -26.12
C THR A 138 -1.50 1.50 -25.15
N PHE A 139 -0.19 1.70 -24.95
CA PHE A 139 0.37 2.83 -24.21
C PHE A 139 0.57 4.04 -25.12
N LYS A 140 0.41 5.24 -24.57
CA LYS A 140 0.52 6.51 -25.32
C LYS A 140 1.49 7.47 -24.65
N SER A 141 2.26 8.22 -25.46
CA SER A 141 3.02 9.35 -24.95
C SER A 141 2.06 10.38 -24.36
N ASP A 142 2.43 10.99 -23.24
CA ASP A 142 1.68 12.11 -22.67
C ASP A 142 2.13 13.42 -23.32
N VAL A 143 1.17 14.20 -23.85
CA VAL A 143 1.44 15.47 -24.54
C VAL A 143 1.63 16.65 -23.59
N ARG A 144 1.53 16.43 -22.27
CA ARG A 144 1.78 17.45 -21.25
C ARG A 144 3.27 17.54 -20.82
N THR A 145 4.04 16.47 -20.99
CA THR A 145 5.48 16.39 -20.64
C THR A 145 6.37 16.81 -21.81
N THR A 146 7.38 17.65 -21.56
CA THR A 146 8.36 18.02 -22.60
C THR A 146 9.31 16.88 -22.96
N ALA A 147 9.49 15.89 -22.09
CA ALA A 147 10.32 14.71 -22.35
C ALA A 147 9.81 13.83 -23.50
N ARG A 148 8.48 13.79 -23.73
CA ARG A 148 7.82 13.05 -24.82
C ARG A 148 8.30 11.59 -24.90
N VAL A 149 8.27 10.88 -23.78
CA VAL A 149 8.66 9.46 -23.72
C VAL A 149 7.75 8.63 -24.64
N THR A 150 8.34 7.70 -25.39
CA THR A 150 7.58 6.82 -26.29
C THR A 150 7.78 5.35 -25.97
N THR A 151 6.86 4.50 -26.45
CA THR A 151 6.90 3.04 -26.22
C THR A 151 8.13 2.37 -26.82
N THR A 152 8.79 3.00 -27.79
CA THR A 152 10.01 2.52 -28.43
C THR A 152 11.19 2.42 -27.47
N GLU A 153 11.23 3.27 -26.44
CA GLU A 153 12.30 3.28 -25.44
C GLU A 153 12.33 1.98 -24.61
N PHE A 154 11.16 1.32 -24.45
CA PHE A 154 11.03 0.05 -23.72
C PHE A 154 11.34 -1.19 -24.57
N VAL A 155 11.44 -1.06 -25.89
CA VAL A 155 11.60 -2.22 -26.78
C VAL A 155 12.92 -2.95 -26.48
N ARG A 156 12.84 -4.27 -26.23
CA ARG A 156 13.98 -5.13 -25.89
C ARG A 156 14.79 -4.67 -24.67
N SER A 157 14.18 -3.90 -23.77
CA SER A 157 14.83 -3.41 -22.56
C SER A 157 14.95 -4.46 -21.44
N GLY A 158 14.11 -5.50 -21.48
CA GLY A 158 13.98 -6.46 -20.37
C GLY A 158 13.11 -5.98 -19.21
N TYR A 159 12.56 -4.76 -19.29
CA TYR A 159 11.66 -4.19 -18.30
C TYR A 159 10.21 -4.14 -18.81
N ASP A 160 9.29 -4.40 -17.90
CA ASP A 160 7.87 -4.14 -18.10
C ASP A 160 7.58 -2.64 -18.05
N ARG A 161 6.43 -2.26 -18.62
CA ARG A 161 5.79 -0.95 -18.45
C ARG A 161 4.94 -1.00 -17.17
N GLY A 162 5.60 -0.85 -16.02
CA GLY A 162 4.97 -0.87 -14.70
C GLY A 162 4.12 0.38 -14.48
N HIS A 163 2.90 0.22 -13.96
CA HIS A 163 2.01 1.34 -13.64
C HIS A 163 2.31 1.86 -12.23
N LEU A 164 2.20 3.17 -12.01
CA LEU A 164 2.10 3.71 -10.65
C LEU A 164 0.64 3.69 -10.19
N SER A 165 -0.25 4.42 -10.87
CA SER A 165 -1.69 4.28 -10.68
C SER A 165 -2.20 3.05 -11.42
N PRO A 166 -2.75 2.04 -10.71
CA PRO A 166 -3.01 0.73 -11.28
C PRO A 166 -4.28 0.71 -12.13
N ASN A 167 -4.19 0.07 -13.31
CA ASN A 167 -5.31 -0.05 -14.25
C ASN A 167 -6.61 -0.55 -13.59
N TYR A 168 -6.55 -1.59 -12.74
CA TYR A 168 -7.75 -2.20 -12.16
C TYR A 168 -8.43 -1.31 -11.12
N ALA A 169 -7.70 -0.70 -10.18
CA ALA A 169 -8.31 0.17 -9.18
C ALA A 169 -8.99 1.38 -9.84
N ILE A 170 -8.31 1.99 -10.81
CA ILE A 170 -8.84 3.14 -11.53
C ILE A 170 -10.04 2.76 -12.39
N SER A 171 -10.05 1.57 -13.02
CA SER A 171 -11.19 1.13 -13.82
C SER A 171 -12.45 0.93 -13.00
N VAL A 172 -12.35 0.27 -11.83
CA VAL A 172 -13.52 -0.04 -11.01
C VAL A 172 -14.04 1.16 -10.23
N CYS A 173 -13.19 2.12 -9.88
CA CYS A 173 -13.59 3.33 -9.15
C CYS A 173 -14.06 4.45 -10.08
N TYR A 174 -13.40 4.66 -11.23
CA TYR A 174 -13.57 5.86 -12.06
C TYR A 174 -14.02 5.58 -13.50
N GLY A 175 -14.12 4.31 -13.90
CA GLY A 175 -14.63 3.90 -15.20
C GLY A 175 -13.61 3.94 -16.34
N GLU A 176 -14.10 3.63 -17.55
CA GLU A 176 -13.27 3.34 -18.73
C GLU A 176 -12.38 4.51 -19.18
N GLU A 177 -12.88 5.74 -19.09
CA GLU A 177 -12.11 6.91 -19.52
C GLU A 177 -10.90 7.16 -18.61
N ALA A 178 -11.08 7.03 -17.30
CA ALA A 178 -9.97 7.11 -16.35
C ALA A 178 -9.00 5.93 -16.50
N GLN A 179 -9.53 4.73 -16.80
CA GLN A 179 -8.72 3.55 -17.07
C GLN A 179 -7.79 3.76 -18.27
N LYS A 180 -8.28 4.34 -19.38
CA LYS A 180 -7.47 4.66 -20.57
C LYS A 180 -6.31 5.60 -20.22
N GLU A 181 -6.53 6.55 -19.31
CA GLU A 181 -5.49 7.48 -18.87
C GLU A 181 -4.36 6.77 -18.11
N THR A 182 -4.59 5.62 -17.46
CA THR A 182 -3.52 4.87 -16.76
C THR A 182 -2.43 4.35 -17.71
N PHE A 183 -2.70 4.29 -19.02
CA PHE A 183 -1.78 3.86 -20.07
C PHE A 183 -0.96 5.03 -20.68
N LEU A 184 -1.09 6.23 -20.14
CA LEU A 184 -0.18 7.34 -20.46
C LEU A 184 1.20 7.05 -19.88
N LEU A 185 2.26 7.25 -20.68
CA LEU A 185 3.64 6.99 -20.27
C LEU A 185 4.14 7.90 -19.13
N SER A 186 3.39 8.96 -18.79
CA SER A 186 3.61 9.74 -17.58
C SER A 186 3.28 8.98 -16.29
N ASN A 187 2.50 7.89 -16.37
CA ASN A 187 2.18 6.98 -15.25
C ASN A 187 3.05 5.72 -15.24
N ILE A 188 4.02 5.61 -16.15
CA ILE A 188 4.76 4.36 -16.42
C ILE A 188 6.23 4.48 -16.04
N VAL A 189 6.73 3.43 -15.40
CA VAL A 189 8.12 3.26 -14.99
C VAL A 189 8.66 1.91 -15.48
N PRO A 190 9.96 1.80 -15.81
CA PRO A 190 10.58 0.51 -16.07
C PRO A 190 10.51 -0.34 -14.81
N GLN A 191 9.85 -1.50 -14.88
CA GLN A 191 9.70 -2.40 -13.74
C GLN A 191 10.17 -3.82 -14.09
N VAL A 192 10.95 -4.49 -13.24
CA VAL A 192 11.33 -5.88 -13.50
C VAL A 192 10.10 -6.77 -13.43
N HIS A 193 10.01 -7.73 -14.34
CA HIS A 193 8.83 -8.57 -14.50
C HIS A 193 8.46 -9.33 -13.22
N ALA A 194 9.45 -9.85 -12.50
CA ALA A 194 9.25 -10.60 -11.27
C ALA A 194 8.51 -9.79 -10.20
N LEU A 195 8.87 -8.51 -10.04
CA LEU A 195 8.20 -7.60 -9.11
C LEU A 195 6.82 -7.19 -9.64
N ASN A 196 6.75 -6.69 -10.88
CA ASN A 196 5.52 -6.18 -11.50
C ASN A 196 4.40 -7.22 -11.53
N ALA A 197 4.71 -8.44 -11.98
CA ALA A 197 3.75 -9.53 -12.06
C ALA A 197 3.62 -10.32 -10.75
N GLY A 198 4.45 -10.03 -9.74
CA GLY A 198 4.48 -10.71 -8.45
C GLY A 198 4.02 -9.81 -7.31
N LEU A 199 4.93 -9.56 -6.37
CA LEU A 199 4.64 -8.87 -5.11
C LEU A 199 3.91 -7.52 -5.30
N TRP A 200 4.28 -6.75 -6.32
CA TRP A 200 3.67 -5.45 -6.58
C TRP A 200 2.18 -5.58 -6.94
N LYS A 201 1.86 -6.48 -7.87
CA LYS A 201 0.48 -6.81 -8.23
C LYS A 201 -0.31 -7.35 -7.05
N ASP A 202 0.30 -8.18 -6.21
CA ASP A 202 -0.37 -8.76 -5.03
C ASP A 202 -0.72 -7.67 -4.01
N LEU A 203 0.18 -6.69 -3.80
CA LEU A 203 -0.09 -5.50 -2.98
C LEU A 203 -1.23 -4.64 -3.55
N GLU A 204 -1.21 -4.36 -4.86
CA GLU A 204 -2.30 -3.62 -5.54
C GLU A 204 -3.66 -4.32 -5.36
N GLN A 205 -3.70 -5.65 -5.52
CA GLN A 205 -4.92 -6.43 -5.30
C GLN A 205 -5.36 -6.41 -3.84
N ARG A 206 -4.43 -6.45 -2.88
CA ARG A 206 -4.73 -6.38 -1.44
C ARG A 206 -5.38 -5.04 -1.09
N ILE A 207 -4.92 -3.93 -1.66
CA ILE A 207 -5.52 -2.61 -1.45
C ILE A 207 -6.97 -2.58 -1.96
N VAL A 208 -7.16 -2.98 -3.22
CA VAL A 208 -8.47 -2.88 -3.88
C VAL A 208 -9.50 -3.82 -3.26
N ARG A 209 -9.09 -5.04 -2.91
CA ARG A 209 -10.02 -6.07 -2.40
C ARG A 209 -10.15 -6.06 -0.89
N ARG A 210 -9.04 -6.02 -0.15
CA ARG A 210 -9.09 -6.16 1.33
C ARG A 210 -9.19 -4.82 2.04
N TYR A 211 -8.38 -3.83 1.68
CA TYR A 211 -8.34 -2.58 2.45
C TYR A 211 -9.61 -1.76 2.27
N VAL A 212 -10.16 -1.72 1.06
CA VAL A 212 -11.45 -1.05 0.78
C VAL A 212 -12.62 -1.74 1.50
N GLU A 213 -12.67 -3.07 1.52
CA GLU A 213 -13.71 -3.81 2.25
C GLU A 213 -13.66 -3.53 3.75
N ARG A 214 -12.44 -3.38 4.29
CA ARG A 214 -12.20 -3.22 5.72
C ARG A 214 -12.36 -1.79 6.22
N TYR A 215 -11.89 -0.81 5.44
CA TYR A 215 -11.76 0.59 5.85
C TYR A 215 -12.65 1.54 5.03
N GLY A 216 -13.40 1.03 4.06
CA GLY A 216 -14.17 1.84 3.13
C GLY A 216 -13.26 2.53 2.12
N THR A 217 -12.97 3.82 2.33
CA THR A 217 -12.13 4.58 1.41
C THR A 217 -10.69 4.61 1.87
N VAL A 218 -9.77 4.30 0.96
CA VAL A 218 -8.33 4.42 1.18
C VAL A 218 -7.71 5.33 0.12
N TRP A 219 -6.70 6.09 0.51
CA TRP A 219 -5.89 6.89 -0.39
C TRP A 219 -4.52 6.25 -0.53
N VAL A 220 -3.99 6.26 -1.75
CA VAL A 220 -2.69 5.68 -2.09
C VAL A 220 -1.86 6.75 -2.76
N GLN A 221 -0.68 6.98 -2.20
CA GLN A 221 0.40 7.73 -2.83
C GLN A 221 1.51 6.73 -3.12
N VAL A 222 2.06 6.74 -4.32
CA VAL A 222 2.96 5.68 -4.80
C VAL A 222 4.01 6.24 -5.73
N GLY A 223 5.21 5.67 -5.74
CA GLY A 223 6.23 6.13 -6.65
C GLY A 223 7.52 5.32 -6.62
N PRO A 224 8.46 5.64 -7.54
CA PRO A 224 9.80 5.09 -7.54
C PRO A 224 10.73 5.81 -6.55
N VAL A 225 11.80 5.11 -6.17
CA VAL A 225 13.03 5.69 -5.60
C VAL A 225 14.11 5.61 -6.66
N PHE A 226 14.86 6.70 -6.83
CA PHE A 226 15.99 6.77 -7.76
C PHE A 226 17.24 7.22 -7.01
N THR A 227 18.35 6.55 -7.26
CA THR A 227 19.69 7.05 -6.99
C THR A 227 20.02 8.15 -7.99
N GLU A 228 20.66 9.22 -7.53
CA GLU A 228 21.08 10.33 -8.39
C GLU A 228 22.61 10.41 -8.40
N PRO A 229 23.29 10.12 -9.54
CA PRO A 229 22.74 9.80 -10.86
C PRO A 229 22.18 8.36 -10.96
N ALA A 230 21.20 8.15 -11.86
CA ALA A 230 20.57 6.84 -12.07
C ALA A 230 21.58 5.78 -12.55
N ALA A 231 21.60 4.63 -11.88
CA ALA A 231 22.53 3.54 -12.18
C ALA A 231 22.22 2.83 -13.51
N LYS A 232 20.93 2.75 -13.89
CA LYS A 232 20.44 2.10 -15.11
C LYS A 232 19.39 2.98 -15.80
N LYS A 233 19.26 2.84 -17.12
CA LYS A 233 18.24 3.51 -17.93
C LYS A 233 17.65 2.58 -19.00
N VAL A 234 16.38 2.77 -19.31
CA VAL A 234 15.68 2.20 -20.47
C VAL A 234 15.44 3.32 -21.48
N GLY A 235 16.22 3.33 -22.56
CA GLY A 235 16.32 4.51 -23.42
C GLY A 235 16.81 5.70 -22.59
N ARG A 236 15.96 6.74 -22.46
CA ARG A 236 16.26 7.91 -21.62
C ARG A 236 15.68 7.81 -20.20
N ILE A 237 14.79 6.84 -19.97
CA ILE A 237 14.01 6.70 -18.74
C ILE A 237 14.89 6.08 -17.66
N PRO A 238 15.00 6.67 -16.46
CA PRO A 238 15.68 6.01 -15.35
C PRO A 238 15.00 4.70 -14.96
N VAL A 239 15.79 3.72 -14.56
CA VAL A 239 15.28 2.53 -13.87
C VAL A 239 15.29 2.82 -12.37
N PRO A 240 14.15 2.65 -11.66
CA PRO A 240 14.08 2.80 -10.20
C PRO A 240 15.02 1.84 -9.46
N ASP A 241 15.46 2.17 -8.25
CA ASP A 241 16.17 1.26 -7.35
C ASP A 241 15.20 0.52 -6.42
N ALA A 242 14.09 1.17 -6.09
CA ALA A 242 13.01 0.64 -5.27
C ALA A 242 11.68 1.33 -5.64
N PHE A 243 10.58 0.82 -5.11
CA PHE A 243 9.27 1.45 -5.15
C PHE A 243 8.76 1.67 -3.74
N TRP A 244 8.03 2.75 -3.54
CA TRP A 244 7.37 3.05 -2.29
C TRP A 244 5.87 3.21 -2.49
N MET A 245 5.11 2.95 -1.44
CA MET A 245 3.67 3.17 -1.41
C MET A 245 3.24 3.58 -0.01
N VAL A 246 2.57 4.72 0.11
CA VAL A 246 1.93 5.20 1.33
C VAL A 246 0.42 5.05 1.17
N VAL A 247 -0.18 4.19 1.98
CA VAL A 247 -1.63 3.99 2.04
C VAL A 247 -2.15 4.65 3.30
N SER A 248 -3.23 5.43 3.21
CA SER A 248 -3.88 6.08 4.35
C SER A 248 -5.38 5.88 4.34
N GLU A 249 -5.99 5.87 5.51
CA GLU A 249 -7.44 5.84 5.70
C GLU A 249 -7.83 6.78 6.85
N TYR A 250 -9.07 7.25 6.84
CA TYR A 250 -9.61 8.16 7.85
C TYR A 250 -10.94 7.66 8.40
N GLU A 251 -10.98 7.44 9.72
CA GLU A 251 -12.17 7.02 10.45
C GLU A 251 -12.91 8.24 11.02
N GLU A 252 -14.09 8.55 10.45
CA GLU A 252 -14.87 9.73 10.79
C GLU A 252 -15.29 9.78 12.26
N THR A 253 -15.66 8.64 12.84
CA THR A 253 -16.19 8.58 14.22
C THR A 253 -15.15 8.97 15.26
N THR A 254 -13.88 8.60 15.03
CA THR A 254 -12.77 8.89 15.94
C THR A 254 -11.94 10.09 15.48
N ARG A 255 -12.21 10.63 14.29
CA ARG A 255 -11.35 11.58 13.57
C ARG A 255 -9.92 11.08 13.46
N GLY A 256 -9.79 9.78 13.28
CA GLY A 256 -8.54 9.06 13.32
C GLY A 256 -7.98 8.88 11.92
N LEU A 257 -6.80 9.43 11.66
CA LEU A 257 -5.99 9.14 10.50
C LEU A 257 -4.96 8.07 10.87
N ARG A 258 -4.84 7.04 10.03
CA ARG A 258 -3.66 6.17 10.04
C ARG A 258 -3.11 6.00 8.64
N ALA A 259 -1.83 5.67 8.58
CA ALA A 259 -1.14 5.41 7.34
C ALA A 259 -0.12 4.29 7.52
N ILE A 260 0.19 3.62 6.41
CA ILE A 260 1.25 2.62 6.31
C ILE A 260 2.09 2.89 5.07
N ALA A 261 3.41 2.80 5.21
CA ALA A 261 4.33 2.96 4.10
C ALA A 261 5.09 1.66 3.83
N TYR A 262 5.15 1.27 2.57
CA TYR A 262 5.95 0.16 2.06
C TYR A 262 7.13 0.69 1.26
N LEU A 263 8.28 0.05 1.38
CA LEU A 263 9.45 0.27 0.53
C LEU A 263 9.97 -1.09 0.04
N ILE A 264 9.82 -1.33 -1.27
CA ILE A 264 10.08 -2.61 -1.90
C ILE A 264 11.27 -2.45 -2.87
N PRO A 265 12.38 -3.17 -2.67
CA PRO A 265 13.49 -3.19 -3.61
C PRO A 265 13.04 -3.59 -5.02
N HIS A 266 13.58 -2.95 -6.05
CA HIS A 266 13.14 -3.20 -7.42
C HIS A 266 13.42 -4.66 -7.84
N GLU A 267 14.58 -5.21 -7.46
CA GLU A 267 15.00 -6.58 -7.80
C GLU A 267 14.33 -7.64 -6.90
N GLU A 268 13.28 -7.30 -6.14
CA GLU A 268 12.55 -8.26 -5.31
C GLU A 268 11.83 -9.30 -6.18
N THR A 269 12.12 -10.56 -5.92
CA THR A 269 11.56 -11.72 -6.65
C THR A 269 10.67 -12.59 -5.79
N TRP A 270 10.70 -12.40 -4.46
CA TRP A 270 9.92 -13.18 -3.52
C TRP A 270 8.47 -12.71 -3.49
N ARG A 271 7.56 -13.65 -3.74
CA ARG A 271 6.13 -13.49 -3.40
C ARG A 271 5.93 -13.87 -1.95
N ASP A 272 6.23 -12.93 -1.06
CA ASP A 272 5.93 -13.10 0.36
C ASP A 272 4.47 -12.76 0.62
N ARG A 273 3.84 -13.56 1.47
CA ARG A 273 2.50 -13.30 2.01
C ARG A 273 2.55 -12.23 3.10
N GLU A 274 3.69 -12.16 3.81
CA GLU A 274 3.93 -11.19 4.87
C GLU A 274 4.62 -9.93 4.31
N LEU A 275 3.85 -8.85 4.20
CA LEU A 275 4.35 -7.55 3.73
C LEU A 275 5.10 -6.76 4.82
N THR A 276 5.02 -7.21 6.08
CA THR A 276 5.58 -6.49 7.25
C THR A 276 7.06 -6.14 7.07
N ARG A 277 7.84 -7.01 6.41
CA ARG A 277 9.28 -6.80 6.18
C ARG A 277 9.60 -5.59 5.30
N TYR A 278 8.63 -5.12 4.51
CA TYR A 278 8.78 -3.94 3.65
C TYR A 278 8.22 -2.67 4.31
N VAL A 279 7.61 -2.78 5.49
CA VAL A 279 7.01 -1.64 6.17
C VAL A 279 8.12 -0.73 6.71
N VAL A 280 8.00 0.55 6.38
CA VAL A 280 8.91 1.61 6.81
C VAL A 280 8.11 2.80 7.35
N SER A 281 8.78 3.72 8.03
CA SER A 281 8.20 5.02 8.39
C SER A 281 8.01 5.87 7.12
N ILE A 282 6.97 6.70 7.05
CA ILE A 282 6.79 7.65 5.93
C ILE A 282 8.01 8.58 5.82
N ARG A 283 8.59 9.01 6.95
CA ARG A 283 9.81 9.82 7.00
C ARG A 283 11.00 9.19 6.28
N LYS A 284 11.08 7.86 6.25
CA LYS A 284 12.13 7.14 5.50
C LYS A 284 11.90 7.32 4.00
N VAL A 285 10.66 7.29 3.53
CA VAL A 285 10.29 7.54 2.13
C VAL A 285 10.57 8.99 1.75
N GLU A 286 10.23 9.96 2.61
CA GLU A 286 10.54 11.39 2.40
C GLU A 286 12.04 11.61 2.25
N THR A 287 12.84 11.02 3.16
CA THR A 287 14.31 11.12 3.13
C THR A 287 14.89 10.58 1.82
N LEU A 288 14.31 9.51 1.27
CA LEU A 288 14.79 8.87 0.03
C LEU A 288 14.34 9.60 -1.25
N THR A 289 13.21 10.30 -1.19
CA THR A 289 12.56 10.86 -2.39
C THR A 289 12.66 12.39 -2.47
N GLY A 290 12.85 13.06 -1.32
CA GLY A 290 12.74 14.51 -1.18
C GLY A 290 11.31 15.03 -1.27
N LEU A 291 10.31 14.15 -1.14
CA LEU A 291 8.89 14.52 -1.05
C LEU A 291 8.51 14.82 0.40
N ASP A 292 7.45 15.63 0.57
CA ASP A 292 6.78 15.91 1.85
C ASP A 292 5.32 15.45 1.72
N PHE A 293 4.95 14.44 2.50
CA PHE A 293 3.61 13.85 2.44
C PHE A 293 2.63 14.60 3.34
N PHE A 294 1.34 14.54 3.01
CA PHE A 294 0.28 15.19 3.79
C PHE A 294 0.56 16.68 4.13
N PRO A 295 0.98 17.51 3.16
CA PRO A 295 1.47 18.88 3.41
C PRO A 295 0.41 19.82 4.01
N LYS A 296 -0.88 19.48 3.90
CA LYS A 296 -1.97 20.27 4.51
C LYS A 296 -2.24 19.91 5.98
N LEU A 297 -1.58 18.88 6.53
CA LEU A 297 -1.66 18.58 7.97
C LEU A 297 -0.79 19.54 8.78
N PRO A 298 -1.17 19.85 10.04
CA PRO A 298 -0.28 20.55 10.96
C PRO A 298 1.01 19.77 11.18
N LYS A 299 2.15 20.45 11.33
CA LYS A 299 3.46 19.79 11.43
C LYS A 299 3.55 18.78 12.59
N ALA A 300 2.94 19.08 13.73
CA ALA A 300 2.89 18.15 14.85
C ALA A 300 2.11 16.86 14.54
N THR A 301 1.08 16.93 13.69
CA THR A 301 0.31 15.77 13.23
C THR A 301 1.14 14.94 12.25
N GLN A 302 1.78 15.60 11.28
CA GLN A 302 2.75 14.99 10.37
C GLN A 302 3.84 14.23 11.12
N ASP A 303 4.53 14.90 12.06
CA ASP A 303 5.63 14.29 12.82
C ASP A 303 5.21 13.04 13.59
N ARG A 304 3.98 13.01 14.11
CA ARG A 304 3.42 11.83 14.77
C ARG A 304 3.09 10.70 13.78
N LEU A 305 2.50 11.03 12.64
CA LEU A 305 2.11 10.07 11.62
C LEU A 305 3.33 9.46 10.90
N GLU A 306 4.35 10.26 10.66
CA GLU A 306 5.43 9.90 9.74
C GLU A 306 6.64 9.23 10.38
N SER A 307 6.81 9.40 11.70
CA SER A 307 8.06 9.05 12.39
C SER A 307 8.22 7.57 12.66
N THR A 308 7.13 6.86 12.96
CA THR A 308 7.17 5.46 13.38
C THR A 308 6.59 4.57 12.28
N PRO A 309 7.27 3.50 11.85
CA PRO A 309 6.68 2.53 10.93
C PRO A 309 5.46 1.88 11.58
N ALA A 310 4.45 1.55 10.78
CA ALA A 310 3.36 0.71 11.27
C ALA A 310 3.94 -0.63 11.76
N PRO A 311 3.48 -1.16 12.91
CA PRO A 311 4.07 -2.38 13.46
C PRO A 311 3.83 -3.60 12.57
N ARG A 312 2.69 -3.65 11.86
CA ARG A 312 2.38 -4.71 10.88
C ARG A 312 1.75 -4.13 9.62
N ALA A 313 1.93 -4.84 8.52
CA ALA A 313 1.09 -4.66 7.33
C ALA A 313 -0.40 -4.83 7.69
N TRP A 314 -1.26 -4.01 7.07
CA TRP A 314 -2.70 -4.15 7.20
C TRP A 314 -3.21 -5.42 6.53
#